data_AF-A0AAQ3XIF7-F1
#
_entry.id   AF-A0AAQ3XIF7-F1
#
_cell.length_a   1.000
_cell.length_b   1.000
_cell.length_c   1.000
_cell.angle_alpha   90.00
_cell.angle_beta   90.00
_cell.angle_gamma   90.00
#
_symmetry.space_group_name_H-M   'P 1'
#
loop_
_entity.id
_entity.type
_entity.pdbx_description
1 polymer ?
#
loop_
_entity_poly.entity_id
_entity_poly.type
_entity_poly.pdbx_seq_one_letter_code
_entity_poly.pdbx_strand_id
1 'polypeptide(L)'
;MKPVRNTLKRGPAPPAPAPPDAPPVSLPPPGFVADRAEAAARVERLLRYQFRDRSLLEEALTHQSFSDATPSYQRLEFVGDAALGLAFSNFLYLTNPNLGPGALSTLRAANISTEKLARVAVRHDLYPLLRRKCARLDLLVGQFIESVNQELKDDFATAPYGGSVVKAPKVLADIVEAIASAVYIDCKFDLEKLWKVFVIH
;
A
#
# COMPACT_ATOMS: atom_id res chain seq x y z
N MET A 1 36.14 62.96 11.57
CA MET A 1 35.94 61.55 11.95
C MET A 1 34.70 61.03 11.25
N LYS A 2 34.81 60.04 10.35
CA LYS A 2 33.67 59.35 9.73
C LYS A 2 33.50 58.00 10.43
N PRO A 3 32.31 57.57 10.86
CA PRO A 3 32.14 56.25 11.46
C PRO A 3 32.09 55.16 10.38
N VAL A 4 32.87 54.11 10.60
CA VAL A 4 32.95 52.89 9.80
C VAL A 4 31.69 52.06 10.05
N ARG A 5 30.94 51.70 9.00
CA ARG A 5 29.82 50.76 9.09
C ARG A 5 30.34 49.34 9.21
N ASN A 6 30.08 48.71 10.35
CA ASN A 6 30.38 47.31 10.63
C ASN A 6 29.27 46.42 10.03
N THR A 7 29.59 45.58 9.06
CA THR A 7 28.65 44.65 8.40
C THR A 7 28.69 43.28 9.09
N LEU A 8 27.83 43.09 10.09
CA LEU A 8 27.57 41.77 10.68
C LEU A 8 26.78 40.91 9.69
N LYS A 9 27.45 39.86 9.16
CA LYS A 9 26.83 38.76 8.40
C LYS A 9 25.83 38.03 9.31
N ARG A 10 24.54 38.03 8.95
CA ARG A 10 23.52 37.19 9.60
C ARG A 10 23.68 35.74 9.11
N GLY A 11 23.84 34.79 10.03
CA GLY A 11 23.79 33.36 9.73
C GLY A 11 22.38 32.90 9.31
N PRO A 12 22.25 31.67 8.76
CA PRO A 12 20.97 31.14 8.33
C PRO A 12 19.98 31.07 9.50
N ALA A 13 18.74 31.47 9.23
CA ALA A 13 17.66 31.46 10.21
C ALA A 13 17.38 30.02 10.71
N PRO A 14 17.01 29.85 11.98
CA PRO A 14 16.60 28.55 12.50
C PRO A 14 15.35 28.03 11.74
N PRO A 15 15.20 26.70 11.59
CA PRO A 15 14.03 26.13 10.95
C PRO A 15 12.76 26.55 11.70
N ALA A 16 11.72 26.88 10.94
CA ALA A 16 10.44 27.33 11.49
C ALA A 16 9.84 26.26 12.44
N PRO A 17 9.18 26.67 13.53
CA PRO A 17 8.46 25.74 14.39
C PRO A 17 7.34 25.04 13.60
N ALA A 18 7.16 23.74 13.85
CA ALA A 18 6.06 22.97 13.28
C ALA A 18 4.70 23.64 13.62
N PRO A 19 3.72 23.62 12.71
CA PRO A 19 2.44 24.28 12.93
C PRO A 19 1.73 23.71 14.18
N PRO A 20 1.18 24.57 15.05
CA PRO A 20 0.32 24.13 16.14
C PRO A 20 -1.03 23.69 15.57
N ASP A 21 -1.60 22.65 16.14
CA ASP A 21 -2.98 22.19 15.91
C ASP A 21 -3.29 21.44 14.60
N ALA A 22 -2.47 20.44 14.26
CA ALA A 22 -3.03 19.30 13.54
C ALA A 22 -4.09 18.64 14.45
N PRO A 23 -5.33 18.42 13.98
CA PRO A 23 -6.37 17.78 14.80
C PRO A 23 -5.84 16.44 15.32
N PRO A 24 -6.17 16.05 16.56
CA PRO A 24 -5.75 14.75 17.08
C PRO A 24 -6.25 13.69 16.13
N VAL A 25 -5.33 12.96 15.50
CA VAL A 25 -5.67 11.84 14.62
C VAL A 25 -6.54 10.89 15.43
N SER A 26 -7.83 10.83 15.10
CA SER A 26 -8.75 9.92 15.76
C SER A 26 -8.31 8.51 15.40
N LEU A 27 -7.76 7.80 16.38
CA LEU A 27 -7.44 6.39 16.26
C LEU A 27 -8.64 5.58 16.78
N PRO A 28 -9.12 4.56 16.06
CA PRO A 28 -8.66 4.10 14.74
C PRO A 28 -9.22 4.99 13.60
N PRO A 29 -8.61 4.96 12.39
CA PRO A 29 -9.10 5.73 11.25
C PRO A 29 -10.56 5.39 10.91
N PRO A 30 -11.30 6.30 10.26
CA PRO A 30 -12.68 6.06 9.85
C PRO A 30 -12.82 4.71 9.11
N GLY A 31 -13.86 3.94 9.46
CA GLY A 31 -14.17 2.68 8.80
C GLY A 31 -13.37 1.45 9.27
N PHE A 32 -12.59 1.56 10.36
CA PHE A 32 -11.92 0.40 10.96
C PHE A 32 -12.91 -0.71 11.31
N VAL A 33 -12.62 -1.91 10.83
CA VAL A 33 -13.45 -3.09 11.05
C VAL A 33 -12.80 -3.95 12.13
N ALA A 34 -13.39 -3.95 13.33
CA ALA A 34 -12.89 -4.75 14.45
C ALA A 34 -13.23 -6.24 14.31
N ASP A 35 -14.37 -6.55 13.69
CA ASP A 35 -14.83 -7.93 13.49
C ASP A 35 -14.08 -8.62 12.35
N ARG A 36 -13.50 -9.78 12.65
CA ARG A 36 -12.67 -10.52 11.69
C ARG A 36 -13.49 -11.10 10.55
N ALA A 37 -14.69 -11.59 10.84
CA ALA A 37 -15.55 -12.22 9.86
C ALA A 37 -16.08 -11.18 8.86
N GLU A 38 -16.41 -9.98 9.35
CA GLU A 38 -16.79 -8.84 8.51
C GLU A 38 -15.63 -8.40 7.62
N ALA A 39 -14.43 -8.24 8.18
CA ALA A 39 -13.24 -7.86 7.42
C ALA A 39 -12.94 -8.88 6.30
N ALA A 40 -12.96 -10.17 6.63
CA ALA A 40 -12.79 -11.25 5.66
C ALA A 40 -13.89 -11.22 4.57
N ALA A 41 -15.15 -11.07 4.95
CA ALA A 41 -16.27 -11.02 4.01
C ALA A 41 -16.21 -9.80 3.07
N ARG A 42 -15.64 -8.67 3.52
CA ARG A 42 -15.38 -7.51 2.64
C ARG A 42 -14.33 -7.84 1.58
N VAL A 43 -13.24 -8.51 1.94
CA VAL A 43 -12.21 -8.94 0.97
C VAL A 43 -12.76 -10.00 0.01
N GLU A 44 -13.49 -11.00 0.50
CA GLU A 44 -14.12 -12.03 -0.35
C GLU A 44 -15.05 -11.40 -1.41
N ARG A 45 -15.85 -10.40 -1.01
CA ARG A 45 -16.72 -9.64 -1.92
C ARG A 45 -15.93 -8.80 -2.92
N LEU A 46 -14.88 -8.13 -2.46
CA LEU A 46 -14.00 -7.33 -3.31
C LEU A 46 -13.38 -8.20 -4.42
N LEU A 47 -12.83 -9.35 -4.04
CA LEU A 47 -12.17 -10.28 -4.97
C LEU A 47 -13.16 -11.10 -5.80
N ARG A 48 -14.44 -11.14 -5.41
CA ARG A 48 -15.43 -12.11 -5.88
C ARG A 48 -14.91 -13.56 -5.78
N TYR A 49 -14.20 -13.83 -4.69
CA TYR A 49 -13.56 -15.10 -4.40
C TYR A 49 -13.94 -15.55 -2.99
N GLN A 50 -14.38 -16.79 -2.85
CA GLN A 50 -14.64 -17.41 -1.56
C GLN A 50 -13.47 -18.32 -1.19
N PHE A 51 -12.88 -18.09 -0.02
CA PHE A 51 -11.76 -18.89 0.45
C PHE A 51 -12.24 -20.26 0.93
N ARG A 52 -11.50 -21.31 0.58
CA ARG A 52 -11.71 -22.65 1.14
C ARG A 52 -11.14 -22.71 2.55
N ASP A 53 -9.97 -22.09 2.73
CA ASP A 53 -9.36 -21.87 4.04
C ASP A 53 -9.33 -20.38 4.39
N ARG A 54 -10.30 -19.94 5.19
CA ARG A 54 -10.40 -18.55 5.65
C ARG A 54 -9.27 -18.12 6.60
N SER A 55 -8.56 -19.07 7.22
CA SER A 55 -7.46 -18.73 8.13
C SER A 55 -6.32 -18.02 7.39
N LEU A 56 -6.11 -18.33 6.11
CA LEU A 56 -5.15 -17.64 5.24
C LEU A 56 -5.47 -16.15 5.10
N LEU A 57 -6.75 -15.83 4.89
CA LEU A 57 -7.20 -14.44 4.79
C LEU A 57 -7.12 -13.73 6.14
N GLU A 58 -7.45 -14.43 7.24
CA GLU A 58 -7.31 -13.87 8.58
C GLU A 58 -5.86 -13.53 8.93
N GLU A 59 -4.91 -14.38 8.54
CA GLU A 59 -3.46 -14.13 8.67
C GLU A 59 -3.02 -12.94 7.80
N ALA A 60 -3.46 -12.89 6.54
CA ALA A 60 -3.17 -11.78 5.63
C ALA A 60 -3.67 -10.41 6.15
N LEU A 61 -4.77 -10.41 6.91
CA LEU A 61 -5.33 -9.21 7.54
C LEU A 61 -4.84 -8.98 8.98
N THR A 62 -3.66 -9.52 9.35
CA THR A 62 -3.06 -9.32 10.68
C THR A 62 -1.66 -8.73 10.58
N HIS A 63 -1.49 -7.52 11.10
CA HIS A 63 -0.18 -6.90 11.25
C HIS A 63 0.53 -7.41 12.52
N GLN A 64 1.85 -7.56 12.46
CA GLN A 64 2.70 -8.03 13.56
C GLN A 64 2.47 -7.30 14.90
N SER A 65 2.08 -6.02 14.88
CA SER A 65 1.81 -5.26 16.11
C SER A 65 0.53 -5.66 16.85
N PHE A 66 -0.32 -6.51 16.27
CA PHE A 66 -1.60 -6.88 16.89
C PHE A 66 -1.41 -7.80 18.10
N SER A 67 -0.63 -8.86 17.94
CA SER A 67 -0.28 -9.82 18.99
C SER A 67 0.82 -10.77 18.50
N ASP A 68 1.81 -11.03 19.35
CA ASP A 68 2.89 -12.00 19.09
C ASP A 68 2.40 -13.46 19.03
N ALA A 69 1.20 -13.74 19.57
CA ALA A 69 0.63 -15.09 19.63
C ALA A 69 -0.12 -15.49 18.35
N THR A 70 -0.36 -14.55 17.43
CA THR A 70 -1.06 -14.80 16.17
C THR A 70 -0.10 -14.64 15.00
N PRO A 71 -0.12 -15.56 14.01
CA PRO A 71 0.58 -15.36 12.75
C PRO A 71 0.22 -14.01 12.13
N SER A 72 1.24 -13.31 11.61
CA SER A 72 1.08 -12.06 10.90
C SER A 72 1.27 -12.28 9.40
N TYR A 73 0.83 -11.31 8.60
CA TYR A 73 0.87 -11.39 7.15
C TYR A 73 2.28 -11.58 6.55
N GLN A 74 3.36 -11.38 7.30
CA GLN A 74 4.73 -11.26 6.77
C GLN A 74 5.17 -12.48 5.94
N ARG A 75 4.80 -13.70 6.36
CA ARG A 75 5.13 -14.90 5.59
C ARG A 75 4.34 -14.99 4.29
N LEU A 76 3.09 -14.53 4.32
CA LEU A 76 2.23 -14.45 3.14
C LEU A 76 2.75 -13.37 2.18
N GLU A 77 3.11 -12.18 2.68
CA GLU A 77 3.71 -11.09 1.89
C GLU A 77 4.94 -11.57 1.12
N PHE A 78 5.87 -12.27 1.80
CA PHE A 78 7.05 -12.83 1.15
C PHE A 78 6.72 -13.72 -0.06
N VAL A 79 5.71 -14.59 0.06
CA VAL A 79 5.27 -15.44 -1.05
C VAL A 79 4.49 -14.63 -2.10
N GLY A 80 3.73 -13.65 -1.65
CA GLY A 80 2.87 -12.79 -2.46
C GLY A 80 3.65 -11.91 -3.43
N ASP A 81 4.74 -11.30 -2.98
CA ASP A 81 5.64 -10.50 -3.83
C ASP A 81 6.15 -11.33 -5.02
N ALA A 82 6.67 -12.53 -4.74
CA ALA A 82 7.14 -13.44 -5.79
C ALA A 82 6.02 -13.91 -6.72
N ALA A 83 4.84 -14.27 -6.17
CA ALA A 83 3.71 -14.77 -6.93
C ALA A 83 3.12 -13.69 -7.85
N LEU A 84 2.85 -12.48 -7.33
CA LEU A 84 2.39 -11.34 -8.13
C LEU A 84 3.41 -10.95 -9.18
N GLY A 85 4.70 -10.92 -8.80
CA GLY A 85 5.81 -10.67 -9.70
C GLY A 85 5.82 -11.61 -10.91
N LEU A 86 5.63 -12.90 -10.67
CA LEU A 86 5.59 -13.92 -11.72
C LEU A 86 4.31 -13.84 -12.55
N ALA A 87 3.15 -13.69 -11.91
CA ALA A 87 1.86 -13.60 -12.61
C ALA A 87 1.85 -12.42 -13.61
N PHE A 88 2.33 -11.26 -13.16
CA PHE A 88 2.44 -10.08 -14.01
C PHE A 88 3.51 -10.23 -15.10
N SER A 89 4.66 -10.85 -14.79
CA SER A 89 5.67 -11.18 -15.79
C SER A 89 5.13 -12.07 -16.90
N ASN A 90 4.36 -13.11 -16.55
CA ASN A 90 3.71 -13.99 -17.51
C ASN A 90 2.72 -13.22 -18.39
N PHE A 91 1.90 -12.36 -17.78
CA PHE A 91 0.99 -11.49 -18.52
C PHE A 91 1.72 -10.61 -19.52
N LEU A 92 2.73 -9.85 -19.09
CA LEU A 92 3.50 -8.97 -19.96
C LEU A 92 4.15 -9.72 -21.12
N TYR A 93 4.74 -10.89 -20.85
CA TYR A 93 5.36 -11.74 -21.86
C TYR A 93 4.36 -12.18 -22.93
N LEU A 94 3.18 -12.63 -22.52
CA LEU A 94 2.15 -13.12 -23.43
C LEU A 94 1.46 -12.00 -24.22
N THR A 95 1.21 -10.85 -23.61
CA THR A 95 0.51 -9.74 -24.28
C THR A 95 1.41 -8.84 -25.11
N ASN A 96 2.74 -8.91 -24.92
CA ASN A 96 3.71 -8.07 -25.63
C ASN A 96 4.80 -8.89 -26.31
N PRO A 97 4.47 -9.79 -27.26
CA PRO A 97 5.42 -10.75 -27.85
C PRO A 97 6.59 -10.10 -28.60
N ASN A 98 6.46 -8.82 -28.98
CA ASN A 98 7.47 -8.08 -29.74
C ASN A 98 8.38 -7.21 -28.84
N LEU A 99 8.12 -7.12 -27.54
CA LEU A 99 8.96 -6.32 -26.64
C LEU A 99 10.20 -7.09 -26.20
N GLY A 100 11.34 -6.41 -26.27
CA GLY A 100 12.60 -6.94 -25.74
C GLY A 100 12.61 -7.01 -24.20
N PRO A 101 13.56 -7.77 -23.63
CA PRO A 101 13.64 -8.02 -22.18
C PRO A 101 13.79 -6.74 -21.35
N GLY A 102 14.52 -5.73 -21.85
CA GLY A 102 14.65 -4.44 -21.18
C GLY A 102 13.33 -3.70 -21.04
N ALA A 103 12.54 -3.62 -22.11
CA ALA A 103 11.22 -2.97 -22.10
C ALA A 103 10.23 -3.73 -21.19
N LEU A 104 10.24 -5.07 -21.22
CA LEU A 104 9.44 -5.89 -20.30
C LEU A 104 9.81 -5.63 -18.83
N SER A 105 11.10 -5.48 -18.54
CA SER A 105 11.59 -5.19 -17.19
C SER A 105 11.16 -3.80 -16.71
N THR A 106 11.25 -2.78 -17.59
CA THR A 106 10.73 -1.43 -17.31
C THR A 106 9.23 -1.44 -17.06
N LEU A 107 8.44 -2.14 -17.91
CA LEU A 107 7.00 -2.26 -17.73
C LEU A 107 6.64 -2.98 -16.43
N ARG A 108 7.37 -4.02 -16.06
CA ARG A 108 7.18 -4.72 -14.79
C ARG A 108 7.42 -3.79 -13.61
N ALA A 109 8.58 -3.14 -13.56
CA ALA A 109 8.95 -2.22 -12.47
C ALA A 109 7.98 -1.03 -12.36
N ALA A 110 7.47 -0.55 -13.50
CA ALA A 110 6.50 0.52 -13.53
C ALA A 110 5.12 0.09 -12.99
N ASN A 111 4.77 -1.19 -12.99
CA ASN A 111 3.44 -1.68 -12.60
C ASN A 111 3.40 -2.38 -11.24
N ILE A 112 4.48 -3.03 -10.84
CA ILE A 112 4.62 -3.69 -9.54
C ILE A 112 5.59 -2.88 -8.70
N SER A 113 5.08 -1.79 -8.13
CA SER A 113 5.82 -0.95 -7.18
C SER A 113 5.03 -0.80 -5.90
N THR A 114 5.75 -0.61 -4.79
CA THR A 114 5.14 -0.36 -3.47
C THR A 114 4.12 0.77 -3.54
N GLU A 115 4.42 1.84 -4.26
CA GLU A 115 3.52 2.99 -4.45
C GLU A 115 2.21 2.58 -5.15
N LYS A 116 2.29 1.80 -6.24
CA LYS A 116 1.10 1.35 -6.97
C LYS A 116 0.24 0.41 -6.15
N LEU A 117 0.86 -0.58 -5.49
CA LEU A 117 0.15 -1.52 -4.63
C LEU A 117 -0.47 -0.80 -3.42
N ALA A 118 0.24 0.18 -2.85
CA ALA A 118 -0.30 1.00 -1.77
C ALA A 118 -1.54 1.77 -2.20
N ARG A 119 -1.52 2.38 -3.40
CA ARG A 119 -2.69 3.07 -3.96
C ARG A 119 -3.86 2.13 -4.24
N VAL A 120 -3.60 0.90 -4.68
CA VAL A 120 -4.64 -0.15 -4.80
C VAL A 120 -5.27 -0.42 -3.44
N ALA A 121 -4.46 -0.57 -2.38
CA ALA A 121 -4.98 -0.80 -1.04
C ALA A 121 -5.84 0.36 -0.51
N VAL A 122 -5.49 1.61 -0.84
CA VAL A 122 -6.30 2.79 -0.50
C VAL A 122 -7.60 2.81 -1.27
N ARG A 123 -7.57 2.61 -2.60
CA ARG A 123 -8.77 2.66 -3.46
C ARG A 123 -9.83 1.62 -3.08
N HIS A 124 -9.41 0.49 -2.51
CA HIS A 124 -10.31 -0.59 -2.09
C HIS A 124 -10.54 -0.67 -0.58
N ASP A 125 -10.14 0.37 0.17
CA ASP A 125 -10.32 0.44 1.62
C ASP A 125 -9.81 -0.83 2.35
N LEU A 126 -8.63 -1.33 1.97
CA LEU A 126 -8.05 -2.52 2.58
C LEU A 126 -7.44 -2.23 3.96
N TYR A 127 -6.88 -1.04 4.17
CA TYR A 127 -6.23 -0.70 5.44
C TYR A 127 -7.20 -0.72 6.64
N PRO A 128 -8.44 -0.22 6.55
CA PRO A 128 -9.41 -0.37 7.63
C PRO A 128 -9.71 -1.83 8.03
N LEU A 129 -9.44 -2.81 7.16
CA LEU A 129 -9.64 -4.24 7.42
C LEU A 129 -8.45 -4.89 8.15
N LEU A 130 -7.29 -4.22 8.19
CA LEU A 130 -6.07 -4.74 8.80
C LEU A 130 -6.13 -4.64 10.32
N ARG A 131 -6.02 -5.77 11.02
CA ARG A 131 -5.86 -5.79 12.48
C ARG A 131 -4.46 -5.34 12.87
N ARG A 132 -4.39 -4.35 13.76
CA ARG A 132 -3.13 -3.75 14.22
C ARG A 132 -3.31 -3.02 15.55
N LYS A 133 -2.21 -2.81 16.27
CA LYS A 133 -2.13 -1.91 17.43
C LYS A 133 -0.90 -1.01 17.30
N CYS A 134 -0.92 -0.08 16.35
CA CYS A 134 0.19 0.83 16.10
C CYS A 134 -0.30 2.21 15.68
N ALA A 135 -0.43 3.11 16.66
CA ALA A 135 -0.85 4.50 16.46
C ALA A 135 -0.01 5.27 15.43
N ARG A 136 1.32 5.03 15.44
CA ARG A 136 2.23 5.66 14.48
C ARG A 136 1.95 5.21 13.05
N LEU A 137 1.62 3.93 12.86
CA LEU A 137 1.29 3.40 11.54
C LEU A 137 0.01 4.04 11.01
N ASP A 138 -1.01 4.17 11.88
CA ASP A 138 -2.26 4.83 11.53
C ASP A 138 -2.07 6.29 11.11
N LEU A 139 -1.21 7.04 11.80
CA LEU A 139 -0.86 8.41 11.41
C LEU A 139 -0.24 8.46 10.01
N LEU A 140 0.77 7.61 9.74
CA LEU A 140 1.48 7.60 8.45
C LEU A 140 0.56 7.19 7.30
N VAL A 141 -0.28 6.19 7.52
CA VAL A 141 -1.23 5.73 6.51
C VAL A 141 -2.34 6.76 6.29
N GLY A 142 -2.83 7.41 7.34
CA GLY A 142 -3.79 8.51 7.22
C GLY A 142 -3.28 9.64 6.35
N GLN A 143 -2.04 10.11 6.60
CA GLN A 143 -1.39 11.14 5.78
C GLN A 143 -1.26 10.74 4.30
N PHE A 144 -0.92 9.49 4.03
CA PHE A 144 -0.84 8.99 2.66
C PHE A 144 -2.23 8.91 1.98
N ILE A 145 -3.25 8.40 2.69
CA ILE A 145 -4.63 8.34 2.18
C ILE A 145 -5.14 9.75 1.85
N GLU A 146 -4.89 10.74 2.71
CA GLU A 146 -5.24 12.13 2.45
C GLU A 146 -4.55 12.68 1.19
N SER A 147 -3.25 12.45 1.04
CA SER A 147 -2.49 12.83 -0.17
C SER A 147 -3.09 12.22 -1.42
N VAL A 148 -3.39 10.92 -1.41
CA VAL A 148 -4.00 10.22 -2.56
C VAL A 148 -5.40 10.76 -2.87
N ASN A 149 -6.21 11.04 -1.85
CA ASN A 149 -7.55 11.58 -2.02
C ASN A 149 -7.57 13.04 -2.52
N GLN A 150 -6.54 13.83 -2.21
CA GLN A 150 -6.38 15.18 -2.77
C GLN A 150 -6.00 15.12 -4.25
N GLU A 151 -5.03 14.26 -4.61
CA GLU A 151 -4.65 14.03 -6.01
C GLU A 151 -5.83 13.58 -6.90
N LEU A 152 -6.77 12.80 -6.35
CA LEU A 152 -7.97 12.35 -7.08
C LEU A 152 -9.05 13.44 -7.26
N LYS A 153 -9.00 14.52 -6.47
CA LYS A 153 -9.96 15.64 -6.55
C LYS A 153 -9.44 16.76 -7.44
N ASP A 154 -8.13 16.91 -7.53
CA ASP A 154 -7.46 17.87 -8.39
C ASP A 154 -7.29 17.27 -9.80
N ASP A 155 -8.38 17.23 -10.58
CA ASP A 155 -8.41 16.82 -12.01
C ASP A 155 -7.58 17.73 -12.94
N PHE A 156 -6.71 18.60 -12.39
CA PHE A 156 -5.96 19.62 -13.12
C PHE A 156 -4.45 19.44 -12.96
N ALA A 157 -3.88 18.66 -13.89
CA ALA A 157 -2.52 18.80 -14.39
C ALA A 157 -1.40 19.08 -13.36
N THR A 158 -0.80 18.04 -12.78
CA THR A 158 0.67 18.05 -12.57
C THR A 158 1.26 16.64 -12.38
N ALA A 159 2.27 16.37 -13.22
CA ALA A 159 3.21 15.23 -13.27
C ALA A 159 2.69 13.87 -13.84
N PRO A 160 3.14 13.47 -15.04
CA PRO A 160 2.91 12.12 -15.61
C PRO A 160 3.69 11.00 -14.89
N TYR A 161 4.31 11.32 -13.75
CA TYR A 161 4.94 10.38 -12.83
C TYR A 161 4.32 10.61 -11.46
N GLY A 162 3.34 9.76 -11.10
CA GLY A 162 2.60 9.82 -9.86
C GLY A 162 3.49 9.64 -8.63
N GLY A 163 4.15 10.72 -8.21
CA GLY A 163 4.85 10.83 -6.96
C GLY A 163 4.00 11.59 -5.99
N SER A 164 3.35 10.90 -5.05
CA SER A 164 2.89 11.56 -3.84
C SER A 164 4.10 12.18 -3.16
N VAL A 165 3.97 13.42 -2.65
CA VAL A 165 4.99 14.05 -1.79
C VAL A 165 5.26 13.19 -0.56
N VAL A 166 4.26 12.40 -0.16
CA VAL A 166 4.33 11.41 0.91
C VAL A 166 4.74 10.06 0.36
N LYS A 167 5.84 9.51 0.87
CA LYS A 167 6.30 8.14 0.57
C LYS A 167 5.22 7.12 0.99
N ALA A 168 4.81 6.24 0.09
CA ALA A 168 3.88 5.16 0.41
C ALA A 168 4.34 4.31 1.62
N PRO A 169 3.48 4.13 2.63
CA PRO A 169 3.72 3.16 3.70
C PRO A 169 3.75 1.73 3.14
N LYS A 170 4.86 1.02 3.37
CA LYS A 170 5.06 -0.35 2.85
C LYS A 170 3.93 -1.30 3.23
N VAL A 171 3.36 -1.14 4.43
CA VAL A 171 2.23 -1.95 4.92
C VAL A 171 1.07 -2.02 3.94
N LEU A 172 0.80 -0.96 3.18
CA LEU A 172 -0.31 -0.97 2.22
C LEU A 172 -0.03 -1.90 1.04
N ALA A 173 1.20 -1.96 0.56
CA ALA A 173 1.62 -2.93 -0.44
C ALA A 173 1.64 -4.35 0.14
N ASP A 174 2.20 -4.49 1.36
CA ASP A 174 2.30 -5.78 2.04
C ASP A 174 0.94 -6.48 2.21
N ILE A 175 -0.13 -5.71 2.52
CA ILE A 175 -1.49 -6.25 2.65
C ILE A 175 -1.97 -6.83 1.31
N VAL A 176 -1.73 -6.13 0.20
CA VAL A 176 -2.14 -6.60 -1.14
C VAL A 176 -1.39 -7.88 -1.51
N GLU A 177 -0.08 -7.91 -1.27
CA GLU A 177 0.77 -9.08 -1.49
C GLU A 177 0.34 -10.26 -0.62
N ALA A 178 0.04 -10.02 0.66
CA ALA A 178 -0.43 -11.07 1.56
C ALA A 178 -1.80 -11.63 1.16
N ILE A 179 -2.74 -10.79 0.72
CA ILE A 179 -4.04 -11.24 0.20
C ILE A 179 -3.85 -12.05 -1.09
N ALA A 180 -2.97 -11.61 -1.99
CA ALA A 180 -2.65 -12.35 -3.20
C ALA A 180 -2.05 -13.73 -2.88
N SER A 181 -1.15 -13.79 -1.91
CA SER A 181 -0.56 -15.03 -1.41
C SER A 181 -1.60 -15.96 -0.80
N ALA A 182 -2.54 -15.43 -0.01
CA ALA A 182 -3.63 -16.21 0.55
C ALA A 182 -4.46 -16.87 -0.57
N VAL A 183 -4.84 -16.12 -1.61
CA VAL A 183 -5.55 -16.68 -2.78
C VAL A 183 -4.69 -17.72 -3.49
N TYR A 184 -3.40 -17.44 -3.69
CA TYR A 184 -2.47 -18.33 -4.38
C TYR A 184 -2.33 -19.69 -3.68
N ILE A 185 -2.17 -19.68 -2.35
CA ILE A 185 -2.07 -20.89 -1.53
C ILE A 185 -3.41 -21.65 -1.50
N ASP A 186 -4.53 -20.94 -1.34
CA ASP A 186 -5.88 -21.53 -1.34
C ASP A 186 -6.21 -22.21 -2.69
N CYS A 187 -5.70 -21.63 -3.78
CA CYS A 187 -5.76 -22.17 -5.13
C CYS A 187 -4.74 -23.30 -5.41
N LYS A 188 -3.99 -23.77 -4.40
CA LYS A 188 -2.93 -24.78 -4.53
C LYS A 188 -1.79 -24.36 -5.47
N PHE A 189 -1.36 -23.11 -5.34
CA PHE A 189 -0.26 -22.52 -6.10
C PHE A 189 -0.53 -22.42 -7.61
N ASP A 190 -1.80 -22.26 -7.98
CA ASP A 190 -2.24 -22.07 -9.36
C ASP A 190 -2.19 -20.58 -9.73
N LEU A 191 -1.18 -20.22 -10.52
CA LEU A 191 -0.91 -18.84 -10.93
C LEU A 191 -1.99 -18.29 -11.88
N GLU A 192 -2.58 -19.15 -12.72
CA GLU A 192 -3.64 -18.75 -13.66
C GLU A 192 -4.92 -18.38 -12.91
N LYS A 193 -5.27 -19.17 -11.89
CA LYS A 193 -6.41 -18.85 -11.01
C LYS A 193 -6.16 -17.58 -10.19
N LEU A 194 -4.96 -17.41 -9.63
CA LEU A 194 -4.58 -16.17 -8.95
C LEU A 194 -4.78 -14.97 -9.88
N TRP A 195 -4.25 -15.03 -11.09
CA TRP A 195 -4.35 -13.94 -12.07
C TRP A 195 -5.80 -13.62 -12.43
N LYS A 196 -6.64 -14.65 -12.64
CA LYS A 196 -8.07 -14.47 -12.89
C LYS A 196 -8.78 -13.74 -11.75
N VAL A 197 -8.46 -14.05 -10.49
CA VAL A 197 -9.06 -13.36 -9.34
C VAL A 197 -8.65 -11.88 -9.28
N PHE A 198 -7.40 -11.56 -9.62
CA PHE A 198 -6.86 -10.20 -9.49
C PHE A 198 -7.08 -9.28 -10.70
N VAL A 199 -7.34 -9.82 -11.90
CA VAL A 199 -7.46 -9.02 -13.13
C VAL A 199 -8.91 -8.80 -13.61
N ILE A 200 -9.89 -9.47 -12.99
CA ILE A 200 -11.30 -9.29 -13.33
C ILE A 200 -11.90 -8.01 -12.71
N HIS A 201 -11.11 -7.19 -12.00
CA HIS A 201 -11.54 -5.95 -11.33
C HIS A 201 -10.68 -4.74 -11.68
#